data_AF-A0A4P5TWC1-F1
#
_entry.id   AF-A0A4P5TWC1-F1
#
_cell.length_a   1.000
_cell.length_b   1.000
_cell.length_c   1.000
_cell.angle_alpha   90.00
_cell.angle_beta   90.00
_cell.angle_gamma   90.00
#
_symmetry.space_group_name_H-M   'P 1'
#
loop_
_entity.id
_entity.type
_entity.pdbx_description
1 polymer ?
#
loop_
_entity_poly.entity_id
_entity_poly.type
_entity_poly.pdbx_seq_one_letter_code
_entity_poly.pdbx_strand_id
1 'polypeptide(L)'
;MKRIFTYFALFFIIAFNNISKAQVGVGTTTPNASSILDLSSTSKGMLTPRMTAAQKNAIASPATGLLVYQTDGSSGFWYYDGTQWLKFDSNGWSILGNTGTTDGTNFLGTTDDVAFNFKVNNQAAGRIGNSTEGNTTLGYMSGNSNTYNGSTFIGYNAGYTNTSGTSNSSVGWNALQNNSTGFNNSALGYASLKANTTGFDNSAFGMNALYTSTTGGQNTAAGSNALYTNTTGNGNSAFGQNALYYNSTGVYNSAVGVNGLRLCTTGGRNVSEGYNSLSGVTTGSYNTGIGYTAGTTNTTGSNNTFIGSNADAGSAALTNATAIGYSAIVSSSNCLVLGGSGGNLVKVGIGVSSPTNSFSFDGTAARTVWMERNTNSGTAGFSLTMQSGGAYSGGTNLNGGDLNLSSGTSTGTGSSNIYFKVSNAGSSGTTDNAPATQMTILGSGSVGIGTTSPGTTFQVVGGITCTSPTSGIGYATGAGGTVTQLTTKSTGVTLNKNCGTITMQGAALAAATVVSFTVTNSSVAANDVVCTQHDSGGTVGAYTITANTMAVGSFKITVRNNTGGSLSEAIVIRFVVIKAVTN
;
A
#
# COMPACT_ATOMS: atom_id res chain seq x y z
N MET A 1 132.42 11.59 -20.46
CA MET A 1 131.40 11.70 -21.54
C MET A 1 130.44 10.51 -21.69
N LYS A 2 130.51 9.42 -20.87
CA LYS A 2 129.56 8.28 -20.99
C LYS A 2 128.25 8.41 -20.17
N ARG A 3 128.13 9.34 -19.22
CA ARG A 3 126.92 9.49 -18.37
C ARG A 3 125.86 10.45 -18.93
N ILE A 4 126.21 11.38 -19.82
CA ILE A 4 125.26 12.33 -20.42
C ILE A 4 124.34 11.66 -21.45
N PHE A 5 124.81 10.63 -22.15
CA PHE A 5 124.01 9.90 -23.13
C PHE A 5 122.90 9.06 -22.49
N THR A 6 123.12 8.55 -21.28
CA THR A 6 122.13 7.73 -20.56
C THR A 6 120.98 8.58 -20.00
N TYR A 7 121.25 9.80 -19.53
CA TYR A 7 120.19 10.73 -19.10
C TYR A 7 119.43 11.34 -20.29
N PHE A 8 120.09 11.56 -21.44
CA PHE A 8 119.42 12.00 -22.66
C PHE A 8 118.50 10.92 -23.24
N ALA A 9 118.92 9.65 -23.18
CA ALA A 9 118.09 8.51 -23.58
C ALA A 9 116.89 8.31 -22.62
N LEU A 10 117.06 8.52 -21.31
CA LEU A 10 115.96 8.40 -20.34
C LEU A 10 114.95 9.57 -20.47
N PHE A 11 115.40 10.78 -20.78
CA PHE A 11 114.52 11.92 -21.07
C PHE A 11 113.73 11.72 -22.38
N PHE A 12 114.34 11.12 -23.40
CA PHE A 12 113.66 10.80 -24.66
C PHE A 12 112.61 9.70 -24.54
N ILE A 13 112.81 8.73 -23.63
CA ILE A 13 111.86 7.62 -23.40
C ILE A 13 110.66 8.08 -22.55
N ILE A 14 110.82 9.08 -21.68
CA ILE A 14 109.72 9.60 -20.84
C ILE A 14 108.88 10.64 -21.61
N ALA A 15 109.47 11.41 -22.52
CA ALA A 15 108.76 12.46 -23.28
C ALA A 15 107.72 11.95 -24.29
N PHE A 16 107.74 10.67 -24.67
CA PHE A 16 106.83 10.09 -25.68
C PHE A 16 105.75 9.15 -25.14
N ASN A 17 105.57 9.04 -23.82
CA ASN A 17 104.45 8.28 -23.22
C ASN A 17 103.18 9.14 -23.02
N ASN A 18 102.94 10.11 -23.89
CA ASN A 18 101.59 10.63 -24.06
C ASN A 18 100.86 9.66 -24.99
N ILE A 19 100.19 8.66 -24.41
CA ILE A 19 99.10 7.98 -25.12
C ILE A 19 97.96 9.00 -25.20
N SER A 20 98.10 9.97 -26.11
CA SER A 20 97.01 10.81 -26.55
C SER A 20 96.04 9.87 -27.24
N LYS A 21 94.94 9.51 -26.57
CA LYS A 21 93.81 8.88 -27.27
C LYS A 21 93.40 9.84 -28.37
N ALA A 22 93.73 9.53 -29.61
CA ALA A 22 93.44 10.40 -30.74
C ALA A 22 91.95 10.28 -31.05
N GLN A 23 91.15 11.15 -30.42
CA GLN A 23 89.79 11.40 -30.85
C GLN A 23 89.87 12.14 -32.18
N VAL A 24 89.08 11.72 -33.16
CA VAL A 24 89.01 12.39 -34.45
C VAL A 24 88.02 13.54 -34.32
N GLY A 25 88.55 14.77 -34.23
CA GLY A 25 87.76 15.98 -34.38
C GLY A 25 87.69 16.42 -35.84
N VAL A 26 86.50 16.65 -36.37
CA VAL A 26 86.32 17.30 -37.67
C VAL A 26 85.51 18.56 -37.46
N GLY A 27 86.15 19.72 -37.67
CA GLY A 27 85.55 21.03 -37.41
C GLY A 27 85.61 21.52 -35.96
N THR A 28 86.32 20.81 -35.06
CA THR A 28 86.61 21.21 -33.67
C THR A 28 88.05 20.87 -33.29
N THR A 29 88.70 21.71 -32.49
CA THR A 29 90.04 21.47 -31.93
C THR A 29 90.01 20.88 -30.52
N THR A 30 88.82 20.81 -29.92
CA THR A 30 88.57 20.18 -28.61
C THR A 30 87.45 19.15 -28.75
N PRO A 31 87.71 17.98 -29.36
CA PRO A 31 86.73 16.91 -29.45
C PRO A 31 86.19 16.55 -28.07
N ASN A 32 84.89 16.27 -27.96
CA ASN A 32 84.29 15.87 -26.71
C ASN A 32 84.96 14.60 -26.17
N ALA A 33 85.44 14.63 -24.91
CA ALA A 33 86.19 13.55 -24.27
C ALA A 33 85.48 12.18 -24.24
N SER A 34 84.16 12.15 -24.45
CA SER A 34 83.35 10.92 -24.51
C SER A 34 83.24 10.28 -25.91
N SER A 35 83.77 10.91 -26.96
CA SER A 35 83.58 10.48 -28.35
C SER A 35 84.88 9.98 -29.01
N ILE A 36 84.79 9.01 -29.94
CA ILE A 36 85.94 8.65 -30.80
C ILE A 36 85.98 9.53 -32.05
N LEU A 37 84.80 9.99 -32.51
CA LEU A 37 84.62 10.92 -33.63
C LEU A 37 83.68 12.04 -33.17
N ASP A 38 84.13 13.29 -33.22
CA ASP A 38 83.34 14.50 -32.94
C ASP A 38 83.29 15.39 -34.19
N LEU A 39 82.08 15.67 -34.67
CA LEU A 39 81.83 16.45 -35.87
C LEU A 39 81.14 17.76 -35.48
N SER A 40 81.84 18.90 -35.61
CA SER A 40 81.29 20.22 -35.29
C SER A 40 81.14 21.07 -36.55
N SER A 41 79.90 21.43 -36.89
CA SER A 41 79.59 22.36 -37.97
C SER A 41 78.22 22.98 -37.74
N THR A 42 78.06 24.25 -38.13
CA THR A 42 76.76 24.95 -38.11
C THR A 42 76.02 24.87 -39.45
N SER A 43 76.66 24.35 -40.50
CA SER A 43 76.13 24.38 -41.89
C SER A 43 76.31 23.08 -42.68
N LYS A 44 77.06 22.09 -42.15
CA LYS A 44 77.29 20.79 -42.79
C LYS A 44 76.93 19.64 -41.84
N GLY A 45 76.47 18.52 -42.39
CA GLY A 45 76.20 17.29 -41.64
C GLY A 45 77.11 16.14 -42.07
N MET A 46 76.87 14.94 -41.51
CA MET A 46 77.52 13.70 -41.93
C MET A 46 76.64 12.97 -42.95
N LEU A 47 77.21 12.59 -44.09
CA LEU A 47 76.60 11.61 -44.98
C LEU A 47 77.08 10.21 -44.60
N THR A 48 76.17 9.35 -44.16
CA THR A 48 76.43 7.92 -44.00
C THR A 48 76.41 7.22 -45.36
N PRO A 49 76.94 6.00 -45.48
CA PRO A 49 76.84 5.21 -46.69
C PRO A 49 75.37 5.13 -47.17
N ARG A 50 75.14 5.61 -48.39
CA ARG A 50 73.83 5.62 -49.05
C ARG A 50 73.75 4.45 -50.01
N MET A 51 72.68 3.67 -49.92
CA MET A 51 72.54 2.44 -50.71
C MET A 51 71.07 2.04 -50.88
N THR A 52 70.80 1.16 -51.83
CA THR A 52 69.45 0.60 -52.02
C THR A 52 69.10 -0.44 -50.95
N ALA A 53 67.82 -0.80 -50.82
CA ALA A 53 67.36 -1.86 -49.94
C ALA A 53 68.08 -3.19 -50.21
N ALA A 54 68.25 -3.53 -51.50
CA ALA A 54 68.97 -4.73 -51.92
C ALA A 54 70.45 -4.69 -51.51
N GLN A 55 71.12 -3.55 -51.67
CA GLN A 55 72.52 -3.36 -51.27
C GLN A 55 72.70 -3.40 -49.75
N LYS A 56 71.80 -2.77 -48.99
CA LYS A 56 71.76 -2.83 -47.52
C LYS A 56 71.63 -4.28 -47.02
N ASN A 57 70.68 -5.02 -47.58
CA ASN A 57 70.42 -6.40 -47.19
C ASN A 57 71.54 -7.35 -47.66
N ALA A 58 72.35 -6.96 -48.63
CA ALA A 58 73.51 -7.73 -49.13
C ALA A 58 74.79 -7.52 -48.30
N ILE A 59 74.79 -6.62 -47.30
CA ILE A 59 75.92 -6.48 -46.38
C ILE A 59 76.07 -7.78 -45.60
N ALA A 60 77.18 -8.49 -45.79
CA ALA A 60 77.48 -9.71 -45.06
C ALA A 60 77.89 -9.37 -43.62
N SER A 61 77.29 -10.06 -42.64
CA SER A 61 77.59 -9.92 -41.21
C SER A 61 77.67 -8.46 -40.72
N PRO A 62 76.62 -7.65 -40.91
CA PRO A 62 76.63 -6.24 -40.50
C PRO A 62 76.86 -6.14 -38.98
N ALA A 63 77.70 -5.19 -38.58
CA ALA A 63 77.97 -4.96 -37.16
C ALA A 63 76.74 -4.35 -36.46
N THR A 64 76.49 -4.73 -35.20
CA THR A 64 75.48 -4.05 -34.36
C THR A 64 75.78 -2.56 -34.26
N GLY A 65 74.77 -1.72 -34.51
CA GLY A 65 74.88 -0.27 -34.58
C GLY A 65 75.34 0.29 -35.92
N LEU A 66 75.59 -0.55 -36.94
CA LEU A 66 75.96 -0.09 -38.28
C LEU A 66 74.86 0.78 -38.88
N LEU A 67 75.17 2.04 -39.18
CA LEU A 67 74.24 3.05 -39.66
C LEU A 67 74.39 3.28 -41.16
N VAL A 68 73.30 3.19 -41.91
CA VAL A 68 73.23 3.49 -43.34
C VAL A 68 72.02 4.34 -43.67
N TYR A 69 72.01 4.96 -44.84
CA TYR A 69 70.82 5.62 -45.37
C TYR A 69 70.32 4.85 -46.60
N GLN A 70 69.11 4.30 -46.51
CA GLN A 70 68.48 3.60 -47.63
C GLN A 70 67.86 4.64 -48.58
N THR A 71 68.11 4.51 -49.89
CA THR A 71 67.70 5.52 -50.89
C THR A 71 66.41 5.19 -51.66
N ASP A 72 65.92 3.95 -51.58
CA ASP A 72 64.73 3.47 -52.29
C ASP A 72 63.77 2.75 -51.34
N GLY A 73 62.55 2.44 -51.81
CA GLY A 73 61.50 1.85 -50.99
C GLY A 73 61.17 2.71 -49.76
N SER A 74 61.30 2.13 -48.56
CA SER A 74 61.19 2.89 -47.29
C SER A 74 62.49 3.65 -46.98
N SER A 75 62.72 4.73 -47.75
CA SER A 75 63.89 5.60 -47.63
C SER A 75 64.06 6.18 -46.22
N GLY A 76 65.30 6.36 -45.78
CA GLY A 76 65.64 6.94 -44.48
C GLY A 76 66.88 6.32 -43.83
N PHE A 77 67.17 6.71 -42.60
CA PHE A 77 68.24 6.11 -41.82
C PHE A 77 67.82 4.75 -41.26
N TRP A 78 68.72 3.77 -41.35
CA TRP A 78 68.57 2.42 -40.82
C TRP A 78 69.79 2.04 -40.02
N TYR A 79 69.62 1.32 -38.91
CA TYR A 79 70.70 0.71 -38.16
C TYR A 79 70.48 -0.79 -38.02
N TYR A 80 71.56 -1.56 -37.92
CA TYR A 80 71.47 -2.99 -37.65
C TYR A 80 71.48 -3.24 -36.13
N ASP A 81 70.50 -3.95 -35.58
CA ASP A 81 70.40 -4.20 -34.13
C ASP A 81 71.24 -5.40 -33.65
N GLY A 82 71.93 -6.07 -34.57
CA GLY A 82 72.64 -7.34 -34.35
C GLY A 82 71.93 -8.53 -34.98
N THR A 83 70.64 -8.40 -35.31
CA THR A 83 69.81 -9.45 -35.90
C THR A 83 69.07 -9.01 -37.17
N GLN A 84 68.65 -7.76 -37.23
CA GLN A 84 67.91 -7.20 -38.36
C GLN A 84 68.17 -5.71 -38.55
N TRP A 85 67.81 -5.19 -39.72
CA TRP A 85 67.81 -3.77 -40.00
C TRP A 85 66.55 -3.12 -39.44
N LEU A 86 66.72 -2.10 -38.59
CA LEU A 86 65.64 -1.27 -38.04
C LEU A 86 65.74 0.16 -38.60
N LYS A 87 64.58 0.74 -38.91
CA LYS A 87 64.49 2.12 -39.41
C LYS A 87 64.37 3.10 -38.25
N PHE A 88 64.98 4.27 -38.36
CA PHE A 88 64.59 5.42 -37.56
C PHE A 88 63.25 5.95 -38.07
N ASP A 89 62.17 5.53 -37.42
CA ASP A 89 60.82 5.99 -37.71
C ASP A 89 60.34 6.93 -36.59
N SER A 90 59.83 8.10 -36.96
CA SER A 90 59.29 9.11 -36.05
C SER A 90 57.78 9.02 -35.87
N ASN A 91 57.11 8.06 -36.52
CA ASN A 91 55.64 8.01 -36.64
C ASN A 91 54.94 7.17 -35.55
N GLY A 92 55.61 6.84 -34.45
CA GLY A 92 55.01 6.11 -33.33
C GLY A 92 54.23 7.01 -32.37
N TRP A 93 53.23 6.43 -31.69
CA TRP A 93 52.69 7.02 -30.47
C TRP A 93 53.70 6.83 -29.34
N SER A 94 54.23 7.93 -28.81
CA SER A 94 55.16 7.95 -27.69
C SER A 94 54.43 7.55 -26.40
N ILE A 95 55.10 6.76 -25.56
CA ILE A 95 54.61 6.44 -24.19
C ILE A 95 54.56 7.67 -23.27
N LEU A 96 55.21 8.77 -23.66
CA LEU A 96 55.18 10.05 -22.96
C LEU A 96 54.25 11.07 -23.63
N GLY A 97 53.54 10.66 -24.70
CA GLY A 97 52.68 11.52 -25.51
C GLY A 97 53.42 12.24 -26.65
N ASN A 98 52.63 12.79 -27.57
CA ASN A 98 53.09 13.50 -28.77
C ASN A 98 52.57 14.96 -28.74
N THR A 99 53.30 15.91 -29.31
CA THR A 99 52.88 17.31 -29.50
C THR A 99 52.54 17.58 -30.97
N GLY A 100 51.76 18.63 -31.26
CA GLY A 100 51.49 19.08 -32.65
C GLY A 100 50.48 18.21 -33.43
N THR A 101 49.61 17.48 -32.75
CA THR A 101 48.57 16.66 -33.39
C THR A 101 47.53 17.54 -34.12
N THR A 102 47.13 17.10 -35.31
CA THR A 102 46.03 17.66 -36.09
C THR A 102 44.82 16.73 -36.02
N ASP A 103 43.68 17.27 -35.58
CA ASP A 103 42.40 16.54 -35.52
C ASP A 103 42.02 15.95 -36.90
N GLY A 104 41.46 14.74 -36.91
CA GLY A 104 41.14 13.98 -38.13
C GLY A 104 42.35 13.39 -38.90
N THR A 105 43.59 13.80 -38.61
CA THR A 105 44.79 13.24 -39.24
C THR A 105 45.57 12.32 -38.31
N ASN A 106 45.73 12.70 -37.04
CA ASN A 106 46.48 11.91 -36.06
C ASN A 106 45.53 11.17 -35.12
N PHE A 107 45.69 9.86 -34.97
CA PHE A 107 44.87 9.04 -34.08
C PHE A 107 45.67 7.85 -33.54
N LEU A 108 45.18 7.23 -32.47
CA LEU A 108 45.62 5.94 -31.97
C LEU A 108 44.56 4.91 -32.36
N GLY A 109 44.88 4.01 -33.29
CA GLY A 109 43.91 3.03 -33.78
C GLY A 109 44.32 2.39 -35.11
N THR A 110 43.34 1.86 -35.83
CA THR A 110 43.45 1.18 -37.12
C THR A 110 42.84 2.02 -38.25
N THR A 111 43.28 1.80 -39.48
CA THR A 111 42.72 2.41 -40.70
C THR A 111 41.75 1.50 -41.45
N ASP A 112 41.72 0.22 -41.08
CA ASP A 112 40.84 -0.82 -41.61
C ASP A 112 39.79 -1.22 -40.56
N ASP A 113 38.78 -2.03 -40.96
CA ASP A 113 37.68 -2.45 -40.08
C ASP A 113 38.07 -3.60 -39.13
N VAL A 114 39.21 -3.41 -38.45
CA VAL A 114 39.79 -4.35 -37.51
C VAL A 114 39.78 -3.72 -36.12
N ALA A 115 39.34 -4.50 -35.13
CA ALA A 115 39.22 -4.05 -33.75
C ALA A 115 40.56 -3.68 -33.12
N PHE A 116 40.56 -2.62 -32.31
CA PHE A 116 41.73 -2.14 -31.60
C PHE A 116 41.71 -2.58 -30.12
N ASN A 117 42.79 -3.21 -29.64
CA ASN A 117 42.84 -3.80 -28.29
C ASN A 117 43.87 -3.11 -27.39
N PHE A 118 43.48 -2.84 -26.15
CA PHE A 118 44.36 -2.43 -25.06
C PHE A 118 44.68 -3.65 -24.19
N LYS A 119 45.96 -3.82 -23.82
CA LYS A 119 46.41 -4.95 -22.99
C LYS A 119 47.19 -4.48 -21.77
N VAL A 120 47.08 -5.24 -20.68
CA VAL A 120 47.92 -5.13 -19.48
C VAL A 120 48.33 -6.55 -19.09
N ASN A 121 49.63 -6.80 -18.90
CA ASN A 121 50.15 -8.15 -18.60
C ASN A 121 49.68 -9.22 -19.60
N ASN A 122 49.64 -8.87 -20.89
CA ASN A 122 49.09 -9.70 -21.99
C ASN A 122 47.62 -10.15 -21.83
N GLN A 123 46.87 -9.55 -20.90
CA GLN A 123 45.43 -9.75 -20.75
C GLN A 123 44.66 -8.60 -21.39
N ALA A 124 43.44 -8.87 -21.85
CA ALA A 124 42.55 -7.82 -22.35
C ALA A 124 42.31 -6.78 -21.26
N ALA A 125 42.51 -5.51 -21.58
CA ALA A 125 42.25 -4.37 -20.70
C ALA A 125 41.36 -3.31 -21.36
N GLY A 126 40.98 -3.54 -22.63
CA GLY A 126 40.02 -2.74 -23.36
C GLY A 126 39.97 -3.15 -24.83
N ARG A 127 38.89 -2.81 -25.51
CA ARG A 127 38.65 -3.10 -26.91
C ARG A 127 37.73 -2.04 -27.51
N ILE A 128 38.12 -1.47 -28.64
CA ILE A 128 37.22 -0.73 -29.53
C ILE A 128 36.90 -1.66 -30.69
N GLY A 129 35.65 -2.10 -30.75
CA GLY A 129 35.19 -3.07 -31.72
C GLY A 129 35.06 -2.51 -33.13
N ASN A 130 35.12 -3.40 -34.11
CA ASN A 130 34.87 -3.07 -35.52
C ASN A 130 33.38 -2.88 -35.84
N SER A 131 33.05 -2.56 -37.09
CA SER A 131 31.68 -2.27 -37.53
C SER A 131 30.70 -3.44 -37.34
N THR A 132 31.19 -4.68 -37.39
CA THR A 132 30.36 -5.88 -37.20
C THR A 132 30.08 -6.15 -35.74
N GLU A 133 31.08 -6.00 -34.87
CA GLU A 133 30.94 -6.36 -33.46
C GLU A 133 30.39 -5.22 -32.60
N GLY A 134 30.72 -3.95 -32.87
CA GLY A 134 30.21 -2.80 -32.11
C GLY A 134 30.46 -2.82 -30.60
N ASN A 135 31.41 -3.64 -30.11
CA ASN A 135 31.72 -3.75 -28.69
C ASN A 135 32.62 -2.61 -28.22
N THR A 136 32.45 -2.15 -26.99
CA THR A 136 33.36 -1.20 -26.35
C THR A 136 33.72 -1.70 -24.96
N THR A 137 34.99 -2.01 -24.71
CA THR A 137 35.44 -2.46 -23.39
C THR A 137 36.59 -1.61 -22.86
N LEU A 138 36.63 -1.41 -21.55
CA LEU A 138 37.70 -0.69 -20.85
C LEU A 138 37.84 -1.19 -19.41
N GLY A 139 39.03 -1.60 -18.99
CA GLY A 139 39.30 -2.20 -17.68
C GLY A 139 39.92 -3.59 -17.80
N TYR A 140 40.79 -3.93 -16.84
CA TYR A 140 41.48 -5.23 -16.83
C TYR A 140 40.47 -6.39 -16.82
N MET A 141 40.62 -7.31 -17.77
CA MET A 141 39.73 -8.45 -18.04
C MET A 141 38.29 -8.08 -18.42
N SER A 142 38.03 -6.83 -18.81
CA SER A 142 36.70 -6.41 -19.28
C SER A 142 36.35 -7.06 -20.64
N GLY A 143 35.22 -7.75 -20.71
CA GLY A 143 34.73 -8.46 -21.90
C GLY A 143 35.66 -9.56 -22.40
N ASN A 144 36.48 -10.16 -21.53
CA ASN A 144 37.54 -11.10 -21.94
C ASN A 144 37.03 -12.33 -22.72
N SER A 145 35.84 -12.84 -22.39
CA SER A 145 35.21 -13.96 -23.09
C SER A 145 34.11 -13.52 -24.05
N ASN A 146 34.00 -12.21 -24.34
CA ASN A 146 32.94 -11.66 -25.19
C ASN A 146 33.12 -12.06 -26.64
N THR A 147 32.21 -12.88 -27.16
CA THR A 147 32.26 -13.35 -28.56
C THR A 147 31.17 -12.75 -29.47
N TYR A 148 30.27 -11.90 -28.95
CA TYR A 148 29.13 -11.34 -29.68
C TYR A 148 28.99 -9.81 -29.51
N ASN A 149 28.03 -9.24 -30.25
CA ASN A 149 28.08 -7.84 -30.68
C ASN A 149 27.29 -6.89 -29.76
N GLY A 150 27.67 -5.61 -29.80
CA GLY A 150 26.92 -4.46 -29.30
C GLY A 150 26.98 -4.24 -27.80
N SER A 151 27.97 -4.79 -27.09
CA SER A 151 28.07 -4.64 -25.63
C SER A 151 29.09 -3.59 -25.20
N THR A 152 28.78 -2.86 -24.11
CA THR A 152 29.70 -1.92 -23.46
C THR A 152 30.08 -2.45 -22.09
N PHE A 153 31.37 -2.66 -21.82
CA PHE A 153 31.86 -3.17 -20.54
C PHE A 153 32.99 -2.30 -19.98
N ILE A 154 32.74 -1.60 -18.87
CA ILE A 154 33.72 -0.69 -18.26
C ILE A 154 33.97 -1.09 -16.81
N GLY A 155 35.23 -1.34 -16.44
CA GLY A 155 35.64 -1.76 -15.10
C GLY A 155 36.35 -3.12 -15.11
N TYR A 156 37.02 -3.43 -14.01
CA TYR A 156 37.71 -4.71 -13.86
C TYR A 156 36.69 -5.86 -13.90
N ASN A 157 36.96 -6.90 -14.70
CA ASN A 157 36.07 -8.06 -14.92
C ASN A 157 34.62 -7.73 -15.37
N ALA A 158 34.36 -6.52 -15.86
CA ALA A 158 33.03 -6.20 -16.38
C ALA A 158 32.72 -7.11 -17.58
N GLY A 159 31.60 -7.84 -17.55
CA GLY A 159 31.24 -8.79 -18.61
C GLY A 159 32.24 -9.93 -18.86
N TYR A 160 33.05 -10.31 -17.85
CA TYR A 160 34.19 -11.24 -18.01
C TYR A 160 33.85 -12.56 -18.75
N THR A 161 32.73 -13.20 -18.40
CA THR A 161 32.31 -14.49 -18.98
C THR A 161 31.19 -14.38 -20.03
N ASN A 162 30.86 -13.17 -20.51
CA ASN A 162 29.78 -12.97 -21.49
C ASN A 162 30.02 -13.77 -22.77
N THR A 163 29.49 -14.98 -22.89
CA THR A 163 29.79 -15.82 -24.05
C THR A 163 28.97 -15.42 -25.27
N SER A 164 27.64 -15.26 -25.11
CA SER A 164 26.70 -15.01 -26.22
C SER A 164 25.66 -13.91 -25.98
N GLY A 165 25.71 -13.23 -24.83
CA GLY A 165 24.82 -12.12 -24.54
C GLY A 165 25.09 -10.88 -25.41
N THR A 166 24.07 -10.33 -26.06
CA THR A 166 24.17 -9.12 -26.89
C THR A 166 23.61 -7.89 -26.18
N SER A 167 24.03 -6.70 -26.62
CA SER A 167 23.43 -5.43 -26.20
C SER A 167 23.44 -5.20 -24.67
N ASN A 168 24.45 -5.72 -23.99
CA ASN A 168 24.63 -5.51 -22.56
C ASN A 168 25.47 -4.26 -22.31
N SER A 169 25.09 -3.45 -21.33
CA SER A 169 25.85 -2.28 -20.88
C SER A 169 26.21 -2.46 -19.42
N SER A 170 27.50 -2.42 -19.09
CA SER A 170 27.92 -2.40 -17.69
C SER A 170 29.09 -1.48 -17.40
N VAL A 171 29.03 -0.88 -16.22
CA VAL A 171 30.07 -0.01 -15.68
C VAL A 171 30.24 -0.32 -14.20
N GLY A 172 31.36 -0.91 -13.80
CA GLY A 172 31.68 -1.23 -12.41
C GLY A 172 32.57 -2.45 -12.25
N TRP A 173 33.20 -2.57 -11.08
CA TRP A 173 34.01 -3.75 -10.76
C TRP A 173 33.12 -5.00 -10.66
N ASN A 174 33.40 -6.03 -11.45
CA ASN A 174 32.63 -7.28 -11.55
C ASN A 174 31.14 -7.10 -11.98
N ALA A 175 30.78 -6.00 -12.63
CA ALA A 175 29.43 -5.84 -13.17
C ALA A 175 29.21 -6.85 -14.32
N LEU A 176 28.08 -7.57 -14.34
CA LEU A 176 27.78 -8.65 -15.31
C LEU A 176 28.88 -9.74 -15.43
N GLN A 177 29.70 -9.96 -14.40
CA GLN A 177 30.87 -10.86 -14.48
C GLN A 177 30.52 -12.27 -15.00
N ASN A 178 29.43 -12.86 -14.50
CA ASN A 178 29.04 -14.24 -14.81
C ASN A 178 27.97 -14.36 -15.92
N ASN A 179 27.65 -13.27 -16.63
CA ASN A 179 26.71 -13.29 -17.74
C ASN A 179 27.14 -14.33 -18.77
N SER A 180 26.28 -15.28 -19.14
CA SER A 180 26.61 -16.28 -20.18
C SER A 180 25.89 -15.95 -21.48
N THR A 181 24.56 -15.97 -21.48
CA THR A 181 23.72 -15.77 -22.66
C THR A 181 22.70 -14.64 -22.51
N GLY A 182 22.62 -14.00 -21.33
CA GLY A 182 21.68 -12.92 -21.06
C GLY A 182 21.93 -11.70 -21.94
N PHE A 183 20.87 -11.04 -22.42
CA PHE A 183 20.93 -9.92 -23.35
C PHE A 183 20.14 -8.71 -22.84
N ASN A 184 20.42 -7.53 -23.39
CA ASN A 184 19.76 -6.26 -23.05
C ASN A 184 19.84 -5.88 -21.55
N ASN A 185 20.89 -6.29 -20.85
CA ASN A 185 21.05 -5.94 -19.44
C ASN A 185 21.85 -4.64 -19.27
N SER A 186 21.39 -3.77 -18.37
CA SER A 186 22.11 -2.56 -17.94
C SER A 186 22.57 -2.71 -16.49
N ALA A 187 23.87 -2.61 -16.21
CA ALA A 187 24.45 -2.85 -14.90
C ALA A 187 25.48 -1.76 -14.52
N LEU A 188 25.08 -0.84 -13.65
CA LEU A 188 25.94 0.25 -13.15
C LEU A 188 26.19 0.07 -11.66
N GLY A 189 27.47 -0.04 -11.28
CA GLY A 189 27.91 -0.15 -9.89
C GLY A 189 28.69 -1.43 -9.62
N TYR A 190 29.39 -1.46 -8.48
CA TYR A 190 30.15 -2.61 -8.02
C TYR A 190 29.26 -3.86 -7.96
N ALA A 191 29.68 -4.93 -8.64
CA ALA A 191 29.03 -6.24 -8.68
C ALA A 191 27.52 -6.21 -8.97
N SER A 192 27.05 -5.21 -9.72
CA SER A 192 25.69 -5.16 -10.24
C SER A 192 25.48 -6.29 -11.26
N LEU A 193 24.38 -7.04 -11.13
CA LEU A 193 24.08 -8.22 -11.95
C LEU A 193 25.18 -9.30 -12.00
N LYS A 194 26.03 -9.40 -10.98
CA LYS A 194 27.25 -10.22 -11.03
C LYS A 194 26.99 -11.68 -11.44
N ALA A 195 25.93 -12.31 -10.93
CA ALA A 195 25.64 -13.73 -11.14
C ALA A 195 24.64 -14.04 -12.28
N ASN A 196 24.23 -13.04 -13.10
CA ASN A 196 23.29 -13.28 -14.20
C ASN A 196 23.85 -14.34 -15.12
N THR A 197 23.09 -15.35 -15.52
CA THR A 197 23.55 -16.38 -16.47
C THR A 197 22.79 -16.25 -17.78
N THR A 198 21.45 -16.25 -17.74
CA THR A 198 20.57 -16.18 -18.91
C THR A 198 19.49 -15.11 -18.82
N GLY A 199 19.40 -14.37 -17.71
CA GLY A 199 18.40 -13.31 -17.53
C GLY A 199 18.54 -12.18 -18.55
N PHE A 200 17.41 -11.58 -18.93
CA PHE A 200 17.34 -10.58 -20.00
C PHE A 200 16.53 -9.35 -19.56
N ASP A 201 16.75 -8.21 -20.24
CA ASP A 201 16.04 -6.94 -20.00
C ASP A 201 16.08 -6.48 -18.53
N ASN A 202 17.19 -6.74 -17.81
CA ASN A 202 17.34 -6.26 -16.43
C ASN A 202 18.09 -4.93 -16.37
N SER A 203 17.68 -4.06 -15.46
CA SER A 203 18.31 -2.77 -15.20
C SER A 203 18.75 -2.69 -13.74
N ALA A 204 20.04 -2.77 -13.45
CA ALA A 204 20.60 -2.62 -12.11
C ALA A 204 21.50 -1.40 -11.98
N PHE A 205 21.15 -0.53 -11.03
CA PHE A 205 21.87 0.69 -10.71
C PHE A 205 22.15 0.71 -9.21
N GLY A 206 23.36 0.34 -8.80
CA GLY A 206 23.77 0.32 -7.40
C GLY A 206 24.75 -0.80 -7.08
N MET A 207 25.43 -0.67 -5.94
CA MET A 207 26.29 -1.73 -5.41
C MET A 207 25.46 -2.99 -5.15
N ASN A 208 25.86 -4.12 -5.73
CA ASN A 208 25.21 -5.42 -5.59
C ASN A 208 23.71 -5.46 -5.96
N ALA A 209 23.23 -4.53 -6.77
CA ALA A 209 21.87 -4.59 -7.30
C ALA A 209 21.74 -5.85 -8.19
N LEU A 210 20.71 -6.68 -7.95
CA LEU A 210 20.50 -7.98 -8.64
C LEU A 210 21.71 -8.94 -8.56
N TYR A 211 22.46 -8.92 -7.45
CA TYR A 211 23.74 -9.65 -7.31
C TYR A 211 23.66 -11.16 -7.63
N THR A 212 22.59 -11.85 -7.21
CA THR A 212 22.41 -13.30 -7.44
C THR A 212 21.36 -13.67 -8.50
N SER A 213 20.87 -12.71 -9.29
CA SER A 213 19.95 -13.02 -10.41
C SER A 213 20.60 -14.02 -11.34
N THR A 214 19.96 -15.16 -11.61
CA THR A 214 20.52 -16.18 -12.53
C THR A 214 19.76 -16.17 -13.85
N THR A 215 18.44 -16.36 -13.79
CA THR A 215 17.56 -16.48 -14.97
C THR A 215 16.41 -15.47 -14.99
N GLY A 216 16.21 -14.72 -13.90
CA GLY A 216 15.18 -13.69 -13.82
C GLY A 216 15.40 -12.56 -14.84
N GLY A 217 14.32 -12.17 -15.53
CA GLY A 217 14.30 -11.10 -16.52
C GLY A 217 13.29 -9.99 -16.19
N GLN A 218 13.42 -8.88 -16.93
CA GLN A 218 12.54 -7.70 -16.82
C GLN A 218 12.51 -7.08 -15.41
N ASN A 219 13.61 -7.16 -14.66
CA ASN A 219 13.70 -6.55 -13.33
C ASN A 219 14.41 -5.19 -13.38
N THR A 220 13.91 -4.21 -12.63
CA THR A 220 14.58 -2.93 -12.40
C THR A 220 14.98 -2.83 -10.93
N ALA A 221 16.28 -2.64 -10.65
CA ALA A 221 16.84 -2.54 -9.32
C ALA A 221 17.73 -1.28 -9.22
N ALA A 222 17.25 -0.23 -8.58
CA ALA A 222 17.99 1.01 -8.35
C ALA A 222 18.18 1.23 -6.85
N GLY A 223 19.38 0.94 -6.34
CA GLY A 223 19.72 1.05 -4.93
C GLY A 223 20.76 0.00 -4.51
N SER A 224 21.50 0.31 -3.44
CA SER A 224 22.44 -0.65 -2.86
C SER A 224 21.70 -1.90 -2.36
N ASN A 225 22.12 -3.07 -2.83
CA ASN A 225 21.52 -4.38 -2.55
C ASN A 225 20.02 -4.51 -2.91
N ALA A 226 19.49 -3.68 -3.83
CA ALA A 226 18.15 -3.88 -4.35
C ALA A 226 18.07 -5.22 -5.09
N LEU A 227 17.06 -6.05 -4.79
CA LEU A 227 16.88 -7.40 -5.37
C LEU A 227 18.13 -8.32 -5.21
N TYR A 228 18.88 -8.19 -4.11
CA TYR A 228 20.16 -8.88 -3.90
C TYR A 228 20.08 -10.42 -4.10
N THR A 229 19.05 -11.07 -3.53
CA THR A 229 18.88 -12.54 -3.60
C THR A 229 17.92 -13.04 -4.70
N ASN A 230 17.49 -12.18 -5.63
CA ASN A 230 16.56 -12.60 -6.69
C ASN A 230 17.19 -13.70 -7.51
N THR A 231 16.56 -14.88 -7.64
CA THR A 231 17.13 -15.99 -8.42
C THR A 231 16.42 -16.12 -9.77
N THR A 232 15.10 -16.21 -9.75
CA THR A 232 14.23 -16.49 -10.91
C THR A 232 13.03 -15.53 -11.02
N GLY A 233 12.82 -14.65 -10.04
CA GLY A 233 11.72 -13.68 -10.05
C GLY A 233 11.80 -12.72 -11.24
N ASN A 234 10.66 -12.48 -11.87
CA ASN A 234 10.52 -11.65 -13.07
C ASN A 234 9.63 -10.43 -12.81
N GLY A 235 9.89 -9.34 -13.55
CA GLY A 235 9.02 -8.17 -13.58
C GLY A 235 8.99 -7.37 -12.28
N ASN A 236 10.05 -7.42 -11.46
CA ASN A 236 10.10 -6.68 -10.20
C ASN A 236 10.75 -5.30 -10.38
N SER A 237 10.21 -4.30 -9.68
CA SER A 237 10.72 -2.94 -9.63
C SER A 237 11.14 -2.60 -8.20
N ALA A 238 12.43 -2.38 -7.95
CA ALA A 238 13.00 -2.11 -6.64
C ALA A 238 13.80 -0.81 -6.68
N PHE A 239 13.29 0.25 -6.06
CA PHE A 239 13.93 1.56 -5.97
C PHE A 239 14.19 1.90 -4.50
N GLY A 240 15.43 1.73 -4.05
CA GLY A 240 15.83 2.00 -2.67
C GLY A 240 16.85 0.98 -2.15
N GLN A 241 17.58 1.36 -1.10
CA GLN A 241 18.51 0.44 -0.44
C GLN A 241 17.74 -0.75 0.14
N ASN A 242 18.21 -1.97 -0.15
CA ASN A 242 17.62 -3.24 0.28
C ASN A 242 16.13 -3.45 -0.09
N ALA A 243 15.59 -2.69 -1.05
CA ALA A 243 14.26 -2.95 -1.58
C ALA A 243 14.24 -4.35 -2.21
N LEU A 244 13.27 -5.19 -1.80
CA LEU A 244 13.15 -6.59 -2.23
C LEU A 244 14.42 -7.44 -2.00
N TYR A 245 15.21 -7.16 -0.97
CA TYR A 245 16.51 -7.80 -0.71
C TYR A 245 16.44 -9.35 -0.73
N TYR A 246 15.46 -9.93 -0.03
CA TYR A 246 15.29 -11.38 0.10
C TYR A 246 14.40 -12.03 -0.98
N ASN A 247 13.99 -11.29 -2.01
CA ASN A 247 13.12 -11.85 -3.06
C ASN A 247 13.88 -12.97 -3.76
N SER A 248 13.30 -14.16 -3.86
CA SER A 248 13.92 -15.31 -4.54
C SER A 248 13.19 -15.62 -5.83
N THR A 249 11.87 -15.85 -5.73
CA THR A 249 11.01 -16.23 -6.88
C THR A 249 9.77 -15.35 -7.03
N GLY A 250 9.55 -14.39 -6.12
CA GLY A 250 8.43 -13.46 -6.21
C GLY A 250 8.45 -12.64 -7.51
N VAL A 251 7.26 -12.39 -8.05
CA VAL A 251 7.06 -11.75 -9.36
C VAL A 251 6.19 -10.51 -9.27
N TYR A 252 6.41 -9.56 -10.17
CA TYR A 252 5.57 -8.37 -10.31
C TYR A 252 5.42 -7.53 -9.03
N ASN A 253 6.46 -7.50 -8.19
CA ASN A 253 6.47 -6.63 -7.02
C ASN A 253 7.02 -5.24 -7.38
N SER A 254 6.42 -4.19 -6.82
CA SER A 254 6.92 -2.82 -6.90
C SER A 254 7.27 -2.33 -5.50
N ALA A 255 8.54 -2.04 -5.24
CA ALA A 255 9.06 -1.55 -3.97
C ALA A 255 9.82 -0.24 -4.18
N VAL A 256 9.30 0.86 -3.64
CA VAL A 256 9.91 2.18 -3.66
C VAL A 256 10.13 2.64 -2.22
N GLY A 257 11.37 2.88 -1.84
CA GLY A 257 11.78 3.23 -0.48
C GLY A 257 12.79 2.24 0.10
N VAL A 258 13.54 2.69 1.10
CA VAL A 258 14.50 1.85 1.82
C VAL A 258 13.75 0.72 2.52
N ASN A 259 14.23 -0.52 2.32
CA ASN A 259 13.67 -1.76 2.87
C ASN A 259 12.20 -2.06 2.45
N GLY A 260 11.68 -1.45 1.39
CA GLY A 260 10.36 -1.82 0.85
C GLY A 260 10.33 -3.31 0.47
N LEU A 261 9.36 -4.07 0.99
CA LEU A 261 9.26 -5.54 0.79
C LEU A 261 10.56 -6.32 1.10
N ARG A 262 11.41 -5.83 2.03
CA ARG A 262 12.75 -6.38 2.26
C ARG A 262 12.78 -7.91 2.48
N LEU A 263 11.82 -8.44 3.25
CA LEU A 263 11.75 -9.86 3.62
C LEU A 263 10.94 -10.73 2.63
N CYS A 264 10.39 -10.15 1.55
CA CYS A 264 9.59 -10.91 0.59
C CYS A 264 10.47 -11.96 -0.07
N THR A 265 10.04 -13.23 -0.10
CA THR A 265 10.78 -14.35 -0.70
C THR A 265 10.08 -14.88 -1.95
N THR A 266 8.78 -15.18 -1.85
CA THR A 266 7.98 -15.78 -2.93
C THR A 266 6.67 -15.04 -3.22
N GLY A 267 6.31 -14.06 -2.39
CA GLY A 267 5.12 -13.24 -2.58
C GLY A 267 5.15 -12.46 -3.89
N GLY A 268 4.01 -12.33 -4.57
CA GLY A 268 3.91 -11.65 -5.85
C GLY A 268 2.85 -10.54 -5.87
N ARG A 269 3.00 -9.63 -6.83
CA ARG A 269 2.04 -8.54 -7.09
C ARG A 269 1.81 -7.64 -5.87
N ASN A 270 2.84 -7.40 -5.07
CA ASN A 270 2.80 -6.46 -3.96
C ASN A 270 3.27 -5.07 -4.40
N VAL A 271 2.66 -4.03 -3.83
CA VAL A 271 3.05 -2.62 -4.03
C VAL A 271 3.46 -2.06 -2.68
N SER A 272 4.70 -1.62 -2.55
CA SER A 272 5.28 -1.03 -1.35
C SER A 272 5.87 0.33 -1.69
N GLU A 273 5.34 1.39 -1.10
CA GLU A 273 5.87 2.73 -1.23
C GLU A 273 6.11 3.34 0.16
N GLY A 274 7.33 3.80 0.42
CA GLY A 274 7.75 4.39 1.69
C GLY A 274 8.81 3.57 2.44
N TYR A 275 9.43 4.20 3.43
CA TYR A 275 10.44 3.56 4.28
C TYR A 275 9.84 2.39 5.06
N ASN A 276 10.46 1.20 4.98
CA ASN A 276 10.02 -0.04 5.63
C ASN A 276 8.58 -0.49 5.29
N SER A 277 7.93 0.05 4.25
CA SER A 277 6.59 -0.37 3.86
C SER A 277 6.58 -1.85 3.42
N LEU A 278 5.58 -2.62 3.88
CA LEU A 278 5.45 -4.06 3.71
C LEU A 278 6.71 -4.88 4.05
N SER A 279 7.63 -4.34 4.87
CA SER A 279 8.94 -4.97 5.07
C SER A 279 8.90 -6.33 5.79
N GLY A 280 7.78 -6.66 6.43
CA GLY A 280 7.50 -7.95 7.06
C GLY A 280 6.96 -9.02 6.13
N VAL A 281 6.45 -8.67 4.94
CA VAL A 281 5.86 -9.63 3.99
C VAL A 281 6.92 -10.62 3.54
N THR A 282 6.63 -11.91 3.65
CA THR A 282 7.50 -13.02 3.22
C THR A 282 6.89 -13.76 2.02
N THR A 283 5.67 -14.27 2.18
CA THR A 283 4.96 -15.07 1.15
C THR A 283 3.63 -14.46 0.72
N GLY A 284 3.15 -13.44 1.43
CA GLY A 284 1.92 -12.72 1.12
C GLY A 284 1.93 -12.10 -0.28
N SER A 285 0.79 -12.13 -0.96
CA SER A 285 0.63 -11.60 -2.31
C SER A 285 -0.51 -10.60 -2.39
N TYR A 286 -0.51 -9.76 -3.43
CA TYR A 286 -1.56 -8.75 -3.68
C TYR A 286 -1.75 -7.76 -2.51
N ASN A 287 -0.66 -7.41 -1.81
CA ASN A 287 -0.73 -6.40 -0.77
C ASN A 287 -0.32 -5.03 -1.31
N THR A 288 -1.01 -3.98 -0.88
CA THR A 288 -0.63 -2.58 -1.11
C THR A 288 -0.26 -1.94 0.22
N GLY A 289 0.96 -1.43 0.35
CA GLY A 289 1.44 -0.68 1.49
C GLY A 289 2.01 0.66 1.02
N ILE A 290 1.44 1.78 1.47
CA ILE A 290 1.87 3.12 1.10
C ILE A 290 1.99 3.96 2.37
N GLY A 291 3.21 4.37 2.71
CA GLY A 291 3.51 5.16 3.90
C GLY A 291 4.74 4.68 4.66
N TYR A 292 5.21 5.50 5.60
CA TYR A 292 6.25 5.10 6.54
C TYR A 292 5.76 3.93 7.40
N THR A 293 6.51 2.81 7.37
CA THR A 293 6.23 1.57 8.11
C THR A 293 4.80 1.04 7.93
N ALA A 294 4.20 1.21 6.76
CA ALA A 294 2.87 0.67 6.49
C ALA A 294 2.91 -0.85 6.30
N GLY A 295 1.99 -1.59 6.94
CA GLY A 295 1.80 -3.04 6.76
C GLY A 295 2.99 -3.91 7.21
N THR A 296 3.81 -3.45 8.16
CA THR A 296 5.00 -4.18 8.62
C THR A 296 4.68 -5.43 9.42
N THR A 297 3.52 -5.48 10.08
CA THR A 297 3.07 -6.68 10.82
C THR A 297 2.61 -7.79 9.89
N ASN A 298 2.14 -7.46 8.68
CA ASN A 298 1.70 -8.45 7.71
C ASN A 298 2.88 -9.27 7.16
N THR A 299 2.93 -10.58 7.45
CA THR A 299 4.01 -11.46 6.99
C THR A 299 3.56 -12.44 5.91
N THR A 300 2.39 -13.08 6.06
CA THR A 300 1.86 -14.08 5.11
C THR A 300 0.49 -13.71 4.57
N GLY A 301 -0.15 -12.69 5.13
CA GLY A 301 -1.46 -12.21 4.68
C GLY A 301 -1.44 -11.68 3.26
N SER A 302 -2.58 -11.80 2.58
CA SER A 302 -2.74 -11.48 1.16
C SER A 302 -4.01 -10.68 0.90
N ASN A 303 -4.02 -9.92 -0.19
CA ASN A 303 -5.15 -9.06 -0.58
C ASN A 303 -5.44 -7.95 0.44
N ASN A 304 -4.41 -7.39 1.07
CA ASN A 304 -4.56 -6.33 2.07
C ASN A 304 -4.13 -4.96 1.52
N THR A 305 -4.72 -3.89 2.05
CA THR A 305 -4.39 -2.51 1.70
C THR A 305 -4.08 -1.70 2.96
N PHE A 306 -2.87 -1.16 3.05
CA PHE A 306 -2.39 -0.33 4.17
C PHE A 306 -1.90 1.01 3.62
N ILE A 307 -2.68 2.08 3.82
CA ILE A 307 -2.36 3.40 3.28
C ILE A 307 -2.31 4.42 4.42
N GLY A 308 -1.13 4.96 4.69
CA GLY A 308 -0.88 5.91 5.77
C GLY A 308 0.37 5.55 6.56
N SER A 309 1.03 6.55 7.14
CA SER A 309 2.13 6.31 8.08
C SER A 309 1.62 5.49 9.26
N ASN A 310 2.29 4.39 9.56
CA ASN A 310 1.92 3.40 10.58
C ASN A 310 0.55 2.71 10.37
N ALA A 311 -0.04 2.76 9.16
CA ALA A 311 -1.22 1.95 8.85
C ALA A 311 -0.80 0.48 8.79
N ASP A 312 -1.46 -0.43 9.51
CA ASP A 312 -0.97 -1.81 9.65
C ASP A 312 -2.09 -2.85 9.86
N ALA A 313 -1.70 -4.12 9.80
CA ALA A 313 -2.50 -5.24 10.25
C ALA A 313 -2.31 -5.47 11.76
N GLY A 314 -3.38 -5.85 12.45
CA GLY A 314 -3.31 -6.32 13.84
C GLY A 314 -2.82 -7.76 13.98
N SER A 315 -2.58 -8.47 12.87
CA SER A 315 -2.11 -9.85 12.84
C SER A 315 -1.35 -10.16 11.54
N ALA A 316 -0.47 -11.15 11.60
CA ALA A 316 0.50 -11.47 10.54
C ALA A 316 -0.11 -12.05 9.25
N ALA A 317 -1.33 -12.57 9.32
CA ALA A 317 -1.94 -13.39 8.25
C ALA A 317 -3.37 -12.96 7.88
N LEU A 318 -3.69 -11.66 8.02
CA LEU A 318 -5.01 -11.17 7.62
C LEU A 318 -5.20 -11.25 6.11
N THR A 319 -6.46 -11.33 5.68
CA THR A 319 -6.82 -11.33 4.26
C THR A 319 -8.00 -10.41 3.99
N ASN A 320 -8.02 -9.78 2.82
CA ASN A 320 -9.07 -8.82 2.45
C ASN A 320 -9.25 -7.72 3.51
N ALA A 321 -8.14 -7.30 4.14
CA ALA A 321 -8.14 -6.34 5.23
C ALA A 321 -7.59 -5.00 4.73
N THR A 322 -8.31 -3.91 5.02
CA THR A 322 -7.93 -2.58 4.58
C THR A 322 -7.82 -1.63 5.77
N ALA A 323 -6.69 -0.96 5.92
CA ALA A 323 -6.47 0.12 6.87
C ALA A 323 -6.01 1.38 6.12
N ILE A 324 -6.76 2.47 6.25
CA ILE A 324 -6.45 3.74 5.58
C ILE A 324 -6.45 4.86 6.62
N GLY A 325 -5.35 5.58 6.73
CA GLY A 325 -5.14 6.70 7.65
C GLY A 325 -3.92 6.52 8.55
N TYR A 326 -3.47 7.61 9.17
CA TYR A 326 -2.37 7.57 10.12
C TYR A 326 -2.68 6.63 11.30
N SER A 327 -1.81 5.66 11.54
CA SER A 327 -1.96 4.65 12.61
C SER A 327 -3.28 3.85 12.56
N ALA A 328 -3.87 3.69 11.36
CA ALA A 328 -5.03 2.82 11.18
C ALA A 328 -4.62 1.35 11.33
N ILE A 329 -5.30 0.59 12.19
CA ILE A 329 -4.99 -0.83 12.41
C ILE A 329 -6.25 -1.67 12.15
N VAL A 330 -6.16 -2.58 11.18
CA VAL A 330 -7.23 -3.55 10.90
C VAL A 330 -6.92 -4.87 11.58
N SER A 331 -7.79 -5.33 12.48
CA SER A 331 -7.52 -6.50 13.35
C SER A 331 -8.19 -7.79 12.89
N SER A 332 -8.90 -7.78 11.76
CA SER A 332 -9.62 -8.95 11.26
C SER A 332 -9.72 -8.93 9.74
N SER A 333 -9.85 -10.11 9.14
CA SER A 333 -10.05 -10.28 7.70
C SER A 333 -11.41 -9.74 7.26
N ASN A 334 -11.53 -9.37 5.98
CA ASN A 334 -12.76 -8.84 5.37
C ASN A 334 -13.28 -7.56 6.06
N CYS A 335 -12.38 -6.72 6.56
CA CYS A 335 -12.72 -5.50 7.29
C CYS A 335 -12.00 -4.28 6.69
N LEU A 336 -12.67 -3.13 6.73
CA LEU A 336 -12.10 -1.82 6.40
C LEU A 336 -12.06 -0.96 7.66
N VAL A 337 -10.89 -0.40 7.98
CA VAL A 337 -10.69 0.60 9.04
C VAL A 337 -10.24 1.91 8.40
N LEU A 338 -10.98 2.98 8.67
CA LEU A 338 -10.69 4.34 8.23
C LEU A 338 -10.24 5.17 9.45
N GLY A 339 -8.93 5.37 9.58
CA GLY A 339 -8.28 6.10 10.67
C GLY A 339 -7.74 5.26 11.81
N GLY A 340 -6.96 5.91 12.68
CA GLY A 340 -6.46 5.32 13.92
C GLY A 340 -7.50 5.33 15.05
N SER A 341 -7.08 4.89 16.23
CA SER A 341 -7.89 4.93 17.45
C SER A 341 -7.48 6.06 18.40
N GLY A 342 -8.32 6.38 19.39
CA GLY A 342 -8.02 7.38 20.42
C GLY A 342 -7.82 8.78 19.83
N GLY A 343 -6.70 9.43 20.15
CA GLY A 343 -6.36 10.77 19.63
C GLY A 343 -6.13 10.83 18.11
N ASN A 344 -5.98 9.68 17.45
CA ASN A 344 -5.75 9.56 16.01
C ASN A 344 -7.04 9.21 15.23
N LEU A 345 -8.20 9.31 15.88
CA LEU A 345 -9.48 8.98 15.26
C LEU A 345 -9.75 9.88 14.04
N VAL A 346 -9.98 9.24 12.89
CA VAL A 346 -10.41 9.94 11.67
C VAL A 346 -11.92 10.05 11.66
N LYS A 347 -12.40 11.23 11.29
CA LYS A 347 -13.82 11.48 11.02
C LYS A 347 -14.05 11.43 9.51
N VAL A 348 -15.05 10.66 9.09
CA VAL A 348 -15.40 10.49 7.67
C VAL A 348 -16.50 11.47 7.31
N GLY A 349 -16.20 12.38 6.39
CA GLY A 349 -17.14 13.35 5.85
C GLY A 349 -17.53 13.02 4.41
N ILE A 350 -18.83 12.87 4.14
CA ILE A 350 -19.37 12.79 2.77
C ILE A 350 -20.05 14.12 2.45
N GLY A 351 -19.40 14.93 1.61
CA GLY A 351 -19.87 16.28 1.26
C GLY A 351 -19.61 17.35 2.34
N VAL A 352 -18.91 17.00 3.43
CA VAL A 352 -18.52 17.92 4.51
C VAL A 352 -17.01 17.96 4.67
N SER A 353 -16.42 19.16 4.64
CA SER A 353 -14.97 19.33 4.76
C SER A 353 -14.46 19.31 6.20
N SER A 354 -15.33 19.58 7.18
CA SER A 354 -15.01 19.62 8.61
C SER A 354 -16.03 18.80 9.42
N PRO A 355 -16.05 17.46 9.27
CA PRO A 355 -17.00 16.60 9.97
C PRO A 355 -16.88 16.75 11.49
N THR A 356 -17.99 16.97 12.18
CA THR A 356 -18.04 17.09 13.64
C THR A 356 -18.20 15.73 14.32
N ASN A 357 -18.84 14.78 13.65
CA ASN A 357 -19.04 13.39 14.11
C ASN A 357 -18.13 12.41 13.35
N SER A 358 -17.96 11.19 13.89
CA SER A 358 -17.16 10.12 13.26
C SER A 358 -17.60 9.78 11.85
N PHE A 359 -18.90 9.91 11.55
CA PHE A 359 -19.44 9.82 10.20
C PHE A 359 -20.47 10.94 10.01
N SER A 360 -20.23 11.80 9.01
CA SER A 360 -21.04 13.01 8.80
C SER A 360 -21.40 13.17 7.32
N PHE A 361 -22.61 13.65 7.06
CA PHE A 361 -23.10 14.04 5.73
C PHE A 361 -23.46 15.54 5.75
N ASP A 362 -23.21 16.27 4.66
CA ASP A 362 -23.63 17.67 4.47
C ASP A 362 -24.16 17.89 3.02
N GLY A 363 -24.79 19.04 2.77
CA GLY A 363 -25.32 19.48 1.48
C GLY A 363 -26.82 19.81 1.48
N THR A 364 -27.30 20.38 0.37
CA THR A 364 -28.68 20.91 0.21
C THR A 364 -29.71 19.91 -0.33
N ALA A 365 -29.29 18.70 -0.71
CA ALA A 365 -30.16 17.65 -1.23
C ALA A 365 -30.37 16.53 -0.20
N ALA A 366 -31.52 15.85 -0.26
CA ALA A 366 -31.83 14.74 0.62
C ALA A 366 -30.76 13.64 0.56
N ARG A 367 -30.34 13.14 1.73
CA ARG A 367 -29.38 12.03 1.86
C ARG A 367 -30.08 10.85 2.47
N THR A 368 -29.92 9.68 1.84
CA THR A 368 -30.50 8.42 2.30
C THR A 368 -29.39 7.43 2.49
N VAL A 369 -29.33 6.82 3.67
CA VAL A 369 -28.56 5.59 3.89
C VAL A 369 -29.47 4.44 3.46
N TRP A 370 -29.17 3.83 2.32
CA TRP A 370 -30.02 2.81 1.69
C TRP A 370 -29.30 1.45 1.64
N MET A 371 -30.05 0.36 1.81
CA MET A 371 -29.57 -1.00 1.57
C MET A 371 -30.16 -1.52 0.25
N GLU A 372 -29.31 -1.70 -0.76
CA GLU A 372 -29.74 -2.18 -2.07
C GLU A 372 -30.12 -3.67 -2.05
N ARG A 373 -31.18 -4.05 -2.76
CA ARG A 373 -31.52 -5.47 -2.98
C ARG A 373 -30.67 -6.01 -4.12
N ASN A 374 -30.02 -7.16 -3.92
CA ASN A 374 -29.35 -7.88 -5.01
C ASN A 374 -30.38 -8.61 -5.90
N THR A 375 -30.93 -7.84 -6.84
CA THR A 375 -31.55 -8.11 -8.16
C THR A 375 -32.25 -9.42 -8.56
N ASN A 376 -32.36 -10.48 -7.75
CA ASN A 376 -33.20 -11.63 -8.12
C ASN A 376 -34.64 -11.44 -7.63
N SER A 377 -35.61 -11.64 -8.53
CA SER A 377 -37.03 -11.67 -8.16
C SER A 377 -37.27 -12.74 -7.10
N GLY A 378 -37.90 -12.38 -5.99
CA GLY A 378 -38.20 -13.29 -4.87
C GLY A 378 -37.16 -13.34 -3.73
N THR A 379 -36.04 -12.62 -3.81
CA THR A 379 -35.09 -12.54 -2.69
C THR A 379 -35.56 -11.51 -1.65
N ALA A 380 -35.57 -11.90 -0.37
CA ALA A 380 -35.86 -10.98 0.73
C ALA A 380 -34.86 -9.80 0.77
N GLY A 381 -35.35 -8.61 1.14
CA GLY A 381 -34.49 -7.45 1.35
C GLY A 381 -33.59 -7.60 2.58
N PHE A 382 -32.54 -6.78 2.65
CA PHE A 382 -31.68 -6.70 3.82
C PHE A 382 -32.21 -5.69 4.84
N SER A 383 -32.09 -6.02 6.12
CA SER A 383 -32.49 -5.14 7.23
C SER A 383 -31.35 -4.20 7.64
N LEU A 384 -31.66 -2.90 7.80
CA LEU A 384 -30.75 -1.93 8.42
C LEU A 384 -30.99 -1.96 9.93
N THR A 385 -30.04 -2.51 10.67
CA THR A 385 -30.09 -2.54 12.14
C THR A 385 -29.25 -1.40 12.69
N MET A 386 -29.89 -0.45 13.38
CA MET A 386 -29.22 0.58 14.18
C MET A 386 -29.40 0.22 15.66
N GLN A 387 -28.30 -0.01 16.38
CA GLN A 387 -28.31 -0.41 17.78
C GLN A 387 -27.38 0.50 18.59
N SER A 388 -27.80 0.78 19.82
CA SER A 388 -27.03 1.54 20.81
C SER A 388 -26.66 0.61 21.97
N GLY A 389 -25.35 0.44 22.19
CA GLY A 389 -24.83 -0.50 23.19
C GLY A 389 -24.81 -1.96 22.73
N GLY A 390 -23.97 -2.75 23.41
CA GLY A 390 -23.79 -4.17 23.18
C GLY A 390 -22.80 -4.75 24.19
N ALA A 391 -22.97 -6.02 24.55
CA ALA A 391 -22.06 -6.71 25.45
C ALA A 391 -20.89 -7.33 24.66
N TYR A 392 -19.66 -7.05 25.07
CA TYR A 392 -18.51 -7.84 24.64
C TYR A 392 -18.53 -9.19 25.36
N SER A 393 -18.32 -10.29 24.63
CA SER A 393 -18.31 -11.64 25.21
C SER A 393 -17.22 -11.76 26.30
N GLY A 394 -17.63 -12.05 27.54
CA GLY A 394 -16.73 -12.13 28.69
C GLY A 394 -16.48 -10.83 29.44
N GLY A 395 -17.15 -9.73 29.06
CA GLY A 395 -17.13 -8.46 29.80
C GLY A 395 -18.15 -8.40 30.94
N THR A 396 -17.99 -7.41 31.83
CA THR A 396 -19.02 -7.06 32.82
C THR A 396 -20.20 -6.37 32.14
N ASN A 397 -21.42 -6.59 32.67
CA ASN A 397 -22.60 -5.89 32.19
C ASN A 397 -22.46 -4.39 32.48
N LEU A 398 -22.32 -3.60 31.42
CA LEU A 398 -22.42 -2.14 31.47
C LEU A 398 -23.80 -1.72 30.98
N ASN A 399 -24.24 -0.52 31.38
CA ASN A 399 -25.47 0.06 30.83
C ASN A 399 -25.35 0.14 29.30
N GLY A 400 -26.37 -0.29 28.58
CA GLY A 400 -26.48 -0.05 27.14
C GLY A 400 -26.46 1.45 26.84
N GLY A 401 -26.07 1.80 25.61
CA GLY A 401 -26.22 3.19 25.14
C GLY A 401 -27.66 3.46 24.70
N ASP A 402 -28.02 4.74 24.56
CA ASP A 402 -29.31 5.17 24.03
C ASP A 402 -29.28 5.33 22.49
N LEU A 403 -30.38 4.94 21.82
CA LEU A 403 -30.56 5.18 20.39
C LEU A 403 -31.27 6.52 20.19
N ASN A 404 -30.47 7.57 20.01
CA ASN A 404 -30.99 8.91 19.77
C ASN A 404 -31.29 9.12 18.29
N LEU A 405 -32.56 9.01 17.91
CA LEU A 405 -33.07 9.44 16.62
C LEU A 405 -33.60 10.86 16.76
N SER A 406 -32.97 11.82 16.10
CA SER A 406 -33.41 13.21 16.10
C SER A 406 -33.47 13.76 14.68
N SER A 407 -34.49 14.55 14.41
CA SER A 407 -34.56 15.37 13.20
C SER A 407 -33.98 16.75 13.56
N GLY A 408 -32.98 17.23 12.80
CA GLY A 408 -32.08 18.33 13.18
C GLY A 408 -32.72 19.64 13.67
N THR A 409 -31.90 20.57 14.14
CA THR A 409 -32.36 21.87 14.65
C THR A 409 -32.93 22.72 13.52
N SER A 410 -34.25 22.88 13.49
CA SER A 410 -34.88 23.87 12.62
C SER A 410 -34.47 25.27 13.07
N THR A 411 -33.95 26.08 12.15
CA THR A 411 -33.76 27.52 12.37
C THR A 411 -34.88 28.28 11.64
N GLY A 412 -35.46 29.29 12.28
CA GLY A 412 -36.61 30.03 11.74
C GLY A 412 -37.97 29.38 12.05
N THR A 413 -38.94 29.48 11.12
CA THR A 413 -40.32 28.99 11.29
C THR A 413 -40.52 27.52 10.88
N GLY A 414 -39.46 26.80 10.52
CA GLY A 414 -39.55 25.40 10.10
C GLY A 414 -39.79 24.44 11.26
N SER A 415 -40.21 23.20 10.96
CA SER A 415 -40.31 22.11 11.94
C SER A 415 -39.64 20.85 11.39
N SER A 416 -38.98 20.11 12.26
CA SER A 416 -38.34 18.83 11.95
C SER A 416 -39.16 17.70 12.60
N ASN A 417 -39.46 16.65 11.84
CA ASN A 417 -40.26 15.51 12.29
C ASN A 417 -39.47 14.20 12.11
N ILE A 418 -39.83 13.18 12.88
CA ILE A 418 -39.32 11.81 12.73
C ILE A 418 -40.45 10.95 12.16
N TYR A 419 -40.14 10.17 11.11
CA TYR A 419 -41.09 9.28 10.44
C TYR A 419 -40.58 7.85 10.46
N PHE A 420 -41.44 6.92 10.88
CA PHE A 420 -41.22 5.48 10.72
C PHE A 420 -42.11 5.00 9.59
N LYS A 421 -41.49 4.60 8.49
CA LYS A 421 -42.17 4.18 7.26
C LYS A 421 -42.03 2.68 7.05
N VAL A 422 -43.08 2.05 6.55
CA VAL A 422 -43.10 0.63 6.20
C VAL A 422 -43.63 0.51 4.77
N SER A 423 -43.00 -0.35 3.97
CA SER A 423 -43.53 -0.79 2.68
C SER A 423 -44.19 -2.17 2.83
N ASN A 424 -45.28 -2.37 2.11
CA ASN A 424 -45.89 -3.69 1.94
C ASN A 424 -45.47 -4.25 0.58
N ALA A 425 -45.28 -5.56 0.51
CA ALA A 425 -45.05 -6.24 -0.75
C ALA A 425 -46.15 -5.88 -1.76
N GLY A 426 -45.76 -5.62 -3.00
CA GLY A 426 -46.71 -5.56 -4.10
C GLY A 426 -47.35 -6.93 -4.36
N SER A 427 -48.36 -6.97 -5.23
CA SER A 427 -48.87 -8.25 -5.76
C SER A 427 -47.73 -9.04 -6.41
N SER A 428 -47.86 -10.37 -6.47
CA SER A 428 -46.83 -11.22 -7.11
C SER A 428 -46.48 -10.72 -8.51
N GLY A 429 -45.20 -10.41 -8.74
CA GLY A 429 -44.70 -9.88 -10.01
C GLY A 429 -44.76 -8.35 -10.18
N THR A 430 -45.19 -7.57 -9.19
CA THR A 430 -45.15 -6.10 -9.24
C THR A 430 -44.01 -5.52 -8.41
N THR A 431 -43.68 -4.25 -8.64
CA THR A 431 -42.78 -3.47 -7.78
C THR A 431 -43.35 -3.34 -6.36
N ASP A 432 -42.47 -3.28 -5.35
CA ASP A 432 -42.87 -3.01 -3.96
C ASP A 432 -43.64 -1.68 -3.87
N ASN A 433 -44.65 -1.62 -3.00
CA ASN A 433 -45.37 -0.36 -2.78
C ASN A 433 -44.43 0.67 -2.14
N ALA A 434 -44.61 1.95 -2.51
CA ALA A 434 -43.86 3.04 -1.88
C ALA A 434 -44.05 3.01 -0.35
N PRO A 435 -42.98 3.21 0.45
CA PRO A 435 -43.10 3.19 1.91
C PRO A 435 -44.11 4.23 2.42
N ALA A 436 -45.08 3.77 3.21
CA ALA A 436 -46.06 4.63 3.87
C ALA A 436 -45.65 4.88 5.32
N THR A 437 -45.89 6.10 5.81
CA THR A 437 -45.64 6.45 7.22
C THR A 437 -46.63 5.74 8.13
N GLN A 438 -46.12 4.95 9.09
CA GLN A 438 -46.92 4.22 10.07
C GLN A 438 -46.87 4.85 11.45
N MET A 439 -45.76 5.52 11.79
CA MET A 439 -45.63 6.31 13.01
C MET A 439 -44.92 7.63 12.70
N THR A 440 -45.39 8.70 13.34
CA THR A 440 -44.86 10.05 13.19
C THR A 440 -44.63 10.67 14.57
N ILE A 441 -43.50 11.35 14.74
CA ILE A 441 -43.26 12.24 15.87
C ILE A 441 -43.09 13.65 15.30
N LEU A 442 -44.03 14.54 15.62
CA LEU A 442 -43.97 15.93 15.18
C LEU A 442 -42.96 16.73 16.02
N GLY A 443 -42.44 17.83 15.46
CA GLY A 443 -41.60 18.78 16.22
C GLY A 443 -42.31 19.40 17.44
N SER A 444 -43.64 19.32 17.53
CA SER A 444 -44.42 19.68 18.71
C SER A 444 -44.38 18.64 19.84
N GLY A 445 -43.75 17.48 19.61
CA GLY A 445 -43.74 16.34 20.54
C GLY A 445 -44.95 15.41 20.41
N SER A 446 -45.92 15.74 19.54
CA SER A 446 -47.10 14.88 19.32
C SER A 446 -46.72 13.60 18.56
N VAL A 447 -47.18 12.46 19.06
CA VAL A 447 -46.90 11.14 18.50
C VAL A 447 -48.16 10.57 17.86
N GLY A 448 -48.08 10.23 16.58
CA GLY A 448 -49.14 9.60 15.81
C GLY A 448 -48.77 8.17 15.41
N ILE A 449 -49.64 7.19 15.67
CA ILE A 449 -49.57 5.84 15.09
C ILE A 449 -50.77 5.66 14.16
N GLY A 450 -50.53 5.25 12.92
CA GLY A 450 -51.55 5.18 11.87
C GLY A 450 -51.99 6.55 11.32
N THR A 451 -51.32 7.64 11.70
CA THR A 451 -51.57 9.00 11.21
C THR A 451 -50.27 9.80 11.08
N THR A 452 -50.21 10.69 10.08
CA THR A 452 -49.10 11.63 9.87
C THR A 452 -49.31 12.98 10.56
N SER A 453 -50.50 13.22 11.09
CA SER A 453 -50.90 14.53 11.64
C SER A 453 -51.69 14.31 12.93
N PRO A 454 -51.02 13.87 14.02
CA PRO A 454 -51.67 13.72 15.30
C PRO A 454 -52.26 15.06 15.78
N GLY A 455 -53.55 15.09 16.11
CA GLY A 455 -54.24 16.28 16.63
C GLY A 455 -54.08 16.47 18.15
N THR A 456 -53.45 15.51 18.83
CA THR A 456 -53.19 15.49 20.27
C THR A 456 -51.78 14.97 20.54
N THR A 457 -51.32 15.05 21.80
CA THR A 457 -49.98 14.60 22.20
C THR A 457 -49.71 13.12 21.88
N PHE A 458 -50.73 12.25 21.95
CA PHE A 458 -50.64 10.86 21.51
C PHE A 458 -51.95 10.46 20.82
N GLN A 459 -51.87 10.12 19.54
CA GLN A 459 -53.00 9.66 18.75
C GLN A 459 -52.68 8.32 18.08
N VAL A 460 -53.57 7.34 18.28
CA VAL A 460 -53.55 6.07 17.54
C VAL A 460 -54.81 6.02 16.67
N VAL A 461 -54.63 5.91 15.35
CA VAL A 461 -55.71 5.68 14.40
C VAL A 461 -55.79 4.19 14.12
N GLY A 462 -56.75 3.53 14.77
CA GLY A 462 -56.92 2.07 14.76
C GLY A 462 -57.32 1.53 16.13
N GLY A 463 -57.53 0.22 16.23
CA GLY A 463 -57.83 -0.44 17.51
C GLY A 463 -56.58 -0.60 18.37
N ILE A 464 -56.66 -0.25 19.65
CA ILE A 464 -55.65 -0.58 20.66
C ILE A 464 -56.09 -1.89 21.34
N THR A 465 -55.28 -2.94 21.26
CA THR A 465 -55.52 -4.21 21.98
C THR A 465 -54.46 -4.38 23.05
N CYS A 466 -54.86 -4.43 24.33
CA CYS A 466 -53.97 -4.74 25.45
C CYS A 466 -54.11 -6.21 25.82
N THR A 467 -53.07 -7.01 25.58
CA THR A 467 -53.12 -8.48 25.70
C THR A 467 -52.55 -9.03 27.02
N SER A 468 -52.05 -8.19 27.94
CA SER A 468 -51.50 -8.68 29.21
C SER A 468 -52.62 -9.07 30.20
N PRO A 469 -52.63 -10.31 30.73
CA PRO A 469 -53.60 -10.76 31.73
C PRO A 469 -53.39 -10.09 33.11
N THR A 470 -52.26 -9.42 33.34
CA THR A 470 -51.90 -8.77 34.63
C THR A 470 -51.69 -7.26 34.51
N SER A 471 -51.74 -6.69 33.31
CA SER A 471 -51.46 -5.27 33.06
C SER A 471 -52.27 -4.77 31.87
N GLY A 472 -53.58 -4.58 32.08
CA GLY A 472 -54.43 -3.82 31.16
C GLY A 472 -54.22 -2.31 31.31
N ILE A 473 -55.03 -1.51 30.58
CA ILE A 473 -55.16 -0.07 30.87
C ILE A 473 -55.86 0.05 32.24
N GLY A 474 -55.09 0.28 33.29
CA GLY A 474 -55.57 0.33 34.67
C GLY A 474 -54.43 0.37 35.68
N TYR A 475 -54.77 0.34 36.98
CA TYR A 475 -53.80 0.48 38.07
C TYR A 475 -53.28 -0.89 38.54
N ALA A 476 -52.06 -0.91 39.08
CA ALA A 476 -51.36 -2.11 39.53
C ALA A 476 -52.12 -2.92 40.61
N THR A 477 -51.80 -4.22 40.71
CA THR A 477 -52.32 -5.13 41.75
C THR A 477 -52.17 -4.50 43.15
N GLY A 478 -53.29 -4.36 43.87
CA GLY A 478 -53.34 -3.74 45.22
C GLY A 478 -53.65 -2.24 45.25
N ALA A 479 -53.70 -1.55 44.10
CA ALA A 479 -54.06 -0.13 44.04
C ALA A 479 -55.58 0.12 44.12
N GLY A 480 -56.39 -0.90 43.85
CA GLY A 480 -57.85 -0.84 43.89
C GLY A 480 -58.43 -1.11 45.27
N GLY A 481 -59.54 -0.45 45.59
CA GLY A 481 -60.32 -0.80 46.77
C GLY A 481 -61.21 -2.01 46.50
N THR A 482 -61.59 -2.76 47.54
CA THR A 482 -62.63 -3.79 47.44
C THR A 482 -63.82 -3.39 48.29
N VAL A 483 -65.03 -3.55 47.76
CA VAL A 483 -66.27 -3.35 48.52
C VAL A 483 -67.27 -4.47 48.22
N THR A 484 -67.92 -4.96 49.26
CA THR A 484 -69.01 -5.93 49.13
C THR A 484 -70.33 -5.20 49.30
N GLN A 485 -71.24 -5.38 48.34
CA GLN A 485 -72.61 -4.91 48.42
C GLN A 485 -73.40 -5.86 49.34
N LEU A 486 -73.94 -5.36 50.46
CA LEU A 486 -74.41 -6.23 51.55
C LEU A 486 -75.89 -6.62 51.51
N THR A 487 -76.76 -5.82 50.89
CA THR A 487 -78.22 -5.93 51.14
C THR A 487 -79.07 -6.35 49.94
N THR A 488 -78.83 -5.75 48.77
CA THR A 488 -79.52 -6.08 47.50
C THR A 488 -78.59 -5.77 46.33
N LYS A 489 -78.87 -6.31 45.13
CA LYS A 489 -78.12 -5.94 43.90
C LYS A 489 -78.28 -4.47 43.47
N SER A 490 -79.22 -3.73 44.07
CA SER A 490 -79.48 -2.30 43.85
C SER A 490 -78.85 -1.36 44.89
N THR A 491 -78.30 -1.90 45.99
CA THR A 491 -77.77 -1.06 47.07
C THR A 491 -76.50 -0.35 46.63
N GLY A 492 -76.43 0.98 46.78
CA GLY A 492 -75.21 1.73 46.48
C GLY A 492 -74.02 1.28 47.31
N VAL A 493 -72.81 1.50 46.80
CA VAL A 493 -71.55 1.22 47.51
C VAL A 493 -70.67 2.46 47.47
N THR A 494 -69.81 2.62 48.47
CA THR A 494 -68.80 3.69 48.46
C THR A 494 -67.43 3.08 48.24
N LEU A 495 -66.74 3.50 47.20
CA LEU A 495 -65.38 3.07 46.91
C LEU A 495 -64.58 4.21 46.27
N ASN A 496 -63.94 5.02 47.12
CA ASN A 496 -63.22 6.23 46.73
C ASN A 496 -61.82 5.93 46.17
N LYS A 497 -61.77 5.20 45.05
CA LYS A 497 -60.53 4.78 44.39
C LYS A 497 -60.71 4.82 42.87
N ASN A 498 -59.67 5.18 42.12
CA ASN A 498 -59.72 5.19 40.64
C ASN A 498 -59.91 3.80 40.01
N CYS A 499 -59.75 2.73 40.78
CA CYS A 499 -60.14 1.39 40.38
C CYS A 499 -60.55 0.58 41.60
N GLY A 500 -61.21 -0.54 41.37
CA GLY A 500 -61.49 -1.48 42.43
C GLY A 500 -62.42 -2.59 42.01
N THR A 501 -62.72 -3.42 43.00
CA THR A 501 -63.54 -4.61 42.85
C THR A 501 -64.79 -4.46 43.70
N ILE A 502 -65.95 -4.68 43.09
CA ILE A 502 -67.25 -4.65 43.75
C ILE A 502 -67.81 -6.07 43.69
N THR A 503 -67.87 -6.73 44.84
CA THR A 503 -68.56 -8.02 44.96
C THR A 503 -70.02 -7.76 45.25
N MET A 504 -70.89 -8.05 44.28
CA MET A 504 -72.33 -7.90 44.45
C MET A 504 -72.89 -9.02 45.32
N GLN A 505 -73.94 -8.72 46.07
CA GLN A 505 -74.68 -9.74 46.81
C GLN A 505 -75.32 -10.75 45.84
N GLY A 506 -75.44 -12.01 46.27
CA GLY A 506 -76.21 -13.06 45.58
C GLY A 506 -77.73 -12.92 45.73
N ALA A 507 -78.28 -11.72 45.52
CA ALA A 507 -79.74 -11.52 45.49
C ALA A 507 -80.32 -11.93 44.13
N ALA A 508 -81.53 -12.48 44.10
CA ALA A 508 -82.19 -12.88 42.87
C ALA A 508 -82.38 -11.70 41.91
N LEU A 509 -81.87 -11.81 40.68
CA LEU A 509 -82.17 -10.93 39.56
C LEU A 509 -82.99 -11.71 38.53
N ALA A 510 -84.26 -11.35 38.38
CA ALA A 510 -85.19 -12.04 37.48
C ALA A 510 -84.71 -12.02 36.02
N ALA A 511 -85.21 -12.97 35.23
CA ALA A 511 -84.88 -13.12 33.81
C ALA A 511 -85.06 -11.81 33.03
N ALA A 512 -84.11 -11.47 32.15
CA ALA A 512 -84.12 -10.26 31.33
C ALA A 512 -84.23 -8.91 32.08
N THR A 513 -84.13 -8.89 33.41
CA THR A 513 -84.25 -7.66 34.21
C THR A 513 -82.91 -6.95 34.39
N VAL A 514 -83.00 -5.66 34.69
CA VAL A 514 -81.86 -4.76 34.90
C VAL A 514 -81.94 -4.20 36.31
N VAL A 515 -80.81 -4.21 37.00
CA VAL A 515 -80.64 -3.52 38.28
C VAL A 515 -79.50 -2.53 38.14
N SER A 516 -79.60 -1.41 38.84
CA SER A 516 -78.51 -0.45 38.90
C SER A 516 -78.27 -0.01 40.33
N PHE A 517 -77.04 0.35 40.61
CA PHE A 517 -76.66 0.94 41.89
C PHE A 517 -75.62 2.05 41.65
N THR A 518 -75.64 3.04 42.52
CA THR A 518 -74.66 4.12 42.51
C THR A 518 -73.42 3.70 43.26
N VAL A 519 -72.26 3.90 42.64
CA VAL A 519 -70.96 3.83 43.29
C VAL A 519 -70.56 5.27 43.64
N THR A 520 -70.59 5.59 44.93
CA THR A 520 -70.03 6.84 45.44
C THR A 520 -68.51 6.71 45.42
N ASN A 521 -67.85 7.55 44.65
CA ASN A 521 -66.42 7.53 44.43
C ASN A 521 -65.90 8.94 44.21
N SER A 522 -65.33 9.56 45.25
CA SER A 522 -64.75 10.91 45.20
C SER A 522 -63.63 11.07 44.17
N SER A 523 -63.11 9.96 43.63
CA SER A 523 -62.09 9.98 42.59
C SER A 523 -62.68 10.10 41.18
N VAL A 524 -63.99 10.25 40.98
CA VAL A 524 -64.61 10.39 39.65
C VAL A 524 -65.02 11.85 39.38
N ALA A 525 -64.62 12.40 38.23
CA ALA A 525 -65.10 13.68 37.71
C ALA A 525 -66.24 13.46 36.70
N ALA A 526 -67.01 14.51 36.38
CA ALA A 526 -68.22 14.40 35.55
C ALA A 526 -67.98 13.82 34.14
N ASN A 527 -66.80 14.07 33.57
CA ASN A 527 -66.46 13.62 32.21
C ASN A 527 -65.57 12.38 32.19
N ASP A 528 -65.18 11.84 33.35
CA ASP A 528 -64.38 10.62 33.40
C ASP A 528 -65.15 9.47 32.74
N VAL A 529 -64.44 8.55 32.10
CA VAL A 529 -65.03 7.32 31.55
C VAL A 529 -64.82 6.20 32.55
N VAL A 530 -65.89 5.50 32.92
CA VAL A 530 -65.77 4.31 33.78
C VAL A 530 -65.90 3.06 32.94
N CYS A 531 -64.84 2.27 32.91
CA CYS A 531 -64.86 0.95 32.28
C CYS A 531 -65.12 -0.11 33.35
N THR A 532 -66.05 -1.02 33.07
CA THR A 532 -66.37 -2.16 33.94
C THR A 532 -66.13 -3.48 33.24
N GLN A 533 -65.75 -4.49 34.02
CA GLN A 533 -65.62 -5.86 33.55
C GLN A 533 -66.26 -6.82 34.56
N HIS A 534 -66.99 -7.81 34.05
CA HIS A 534 -67.34 -9.00 34.85
C HIS A 534 -66.06 -9.79 35.09
N ASP A 535 -65.60 -9.77 36.34
CA ASP A 535 -64.32 -10.34 36.73
C ASP A 535 -64.43 -11.84 37.04
N SER A 536 -65.28 -12.16 38.01
CA SER A 536 -65.50 -13.52 38.50
C SER A 536 -66.85 -13.63 39.21
N GLY A 537 -67.21 -14.83 39.69
CA GLY A 537 -68.49 -15.07 40.36
C GLY A 537 -69.69 -15.03 39.41
N GLY A 538 -70.68 -15.90 39.65
CA GLY A 538 -71.81 -16.09 38.75
C GLY A 538 -71.46 -16.63 37.37
N THR A 539 -72.48 -16.93 36.58
CA THR A 539 -72.32 -17.59 35.29
C THR A 539 -71.70 -16.62 34.27
N VAL A 540 -70.57 -16.99 33.68
CA VAL A 540 -69.87 -16.18 32.68
C VAL A 540 -70.76 -15.96 31.45
N GLY A 541 -70.85 -14.71 30.98
CA GLY A 541 -71.71 -14.32 29.84
C GLY A 541 -73.20 -14.17 30.17
N ALA A 542 -73.62 -14.54 31.38
CA ALA A 542 -75.02 -14.40 31.81
C ALA A 542 -75.40 -12.96 32.18
N TYR A 543 -74.40 -12.10 32.42
CA TYR A 543 -74.62 -10.71 32.81
C TYR A 543 -73.99 -9.73 31.82
N THR A 544 -74.73 -8.69 31.44
CA THR A 544 -74.16 -7.49 30.80
C THR A 544 -73.96 -6.43 31.87
N ILE A 545 -72.74 -5.89 31.95
CA ILE A 545 -72.36 -4.88 32.94
C ILE A 545 -71.93 -3.62 32.20
N THR A 546 -72.59 -2.51 32.49
CA THR A 546 -72.23 -1.19 31.97
C THR A 546 -72.05 -0.21 33.10
N ALA A 547 -71.21 0.80 32.90
CA ALA A 547 -71.04 1.90 33.84
C ALA A 547 -71.11 3.24 33.13
N ASN A 548 -71.86 4.16 33.71
CA ASN A 548 -71.97 5.52 33.23
C ASN A 548 -71.64 6.47 34.38
N THR A 549 -70.74 7.42 34.13
CA THR A 549 -70.48 8.52 35.06
C THR A 549 -71.75 9.34 35.22
N MET A 550 -72.08 9.69 36.47
CA MET A 550 -73.34 10.37 36.78
C MET A 550 -73.10 11.84 37.13
N ALA A 551 -72.20 12.09 38.07
CA ALA A 551 -71.83 13.41 38.55
C ALA A 551 -70.44 13.33 39.19
N VAL A 552 -69.83 14.47 39.50
CA VAL A 552 -68.60 14.49 40.30
C VAL A 552 -68.83 13.69 41.59
N GLY A 553 -67.92 12.76 41.86
CA GLY A 553 -67.99 11.90 43.03
C GLY A 553 -68.84 10.63 42.88
N SER A 554 -69.39 10.31 41.70
CA SER A 554 -70.17 9.07 41.52
C SER A 554 -70.32 8.58 40.09
N PHE A 555 -70.50 7.26 39.96
CA PHE A 555 -70.92 6.62 38.71
C PHE A 555 -71.96 5.53 38.99
N LYS A 556 -72.74 5.17 37.99
CA LYS A 556 -73.80 4.17 38.09
C LYS A 556 -73.35 2.91 37.37
N ILE A 557 -73.35 1.79 38.09
CA ILE A 557 -73.20 0.46 37.47
C ILE A 557 -74.59 -0.09 37.21
N THR A 558 -74.76 -0.64 36.02
CA THR A 558 -75.98 -1.30 35.57
C THR A 558 -75.65 -2.75 35.22
N VAL A 559 -76.42 -3.68 35.77
CA VAL A 559 -76.26 -5.12 35.58
C VAL A 559 -77.57 -5.67 35.02
N ARG A 560 -77.49 -6.30 33.86
CA ARG A 560 -78.61 -6.98 33.21
C ARG A 560 -78.41 -8.48 33.29
N ASN A 561 -79.42 -9.22 33.73
CA ASN A 561 -79.48 -10.66 33.53
C ASN A 561 -79.89 -10.95 32.08
N ASN A 562 -79.03 -11.60 31.30
CA ASN A 562 -79.28 -11.92 29.89
C ASN A 562 -79.94 -13.29 29.68
N THR A 563 -80.18 -14.04 30.75
CA THR A 563 -80.73 -15.40 30.68
C THR A 563 -82.25 -15.40 30.82
N GLY A 564 -82.87 -16.52 30.43
CA GLY A 564 -84.30 -16.77 30.59
C GLY A 564 -84.73 -17.19 32.02
N GLY A 565 -83.78 -17.30 32.96
CA GLY A 565 -84.04 -17.69 34.34
C GLY A 565 -83.64 -16.60 35.34
N SER A 566 -84.13 -16.70 36.58
CA SER A 566 -83.65 -15.84 37.67
C SER A 566 -82.26 -16.30 38.12
N LEU A 567 -81.32 -15.36 38.24
CA LEU A 567 -79.96 -15.65 38.73
C LEU A 567 -79.74 -15.00 40.09
N SER A 568 -79.35 -15.81 41.08
CA SER A 568 -79.09 -15.35 42.46
C SER A 568 -77.60 -15.39 42.82
N GLU A 569 -76.73 -15.38 41.81
CA GLU A 569 -75.30 -15.53 42.03
C GLU A 569 -74.66 -14.21 42.44
N ALA A 570 -73.64 -14.25 43.30
CA ALA A 570 -72.77 -13.10 43.52
C ALA A 570 -71.87 -12.91 42.28
N ILE A 571 -71.82 -11.70 41.73
CA ILE A 571 -70.91 -11.36 40.63
C ILE A 571 -69.90 -10.34 41.13
N VAL A 572 -68.67 -10.47 40.66
CA VAL A 572 -67.55 -9.59 40.98
C VAL A 572 -67.33 -8.68 39.79
N ILE A 573 -67.39 -7.37 40.03
CA ILE A 573 -67.22 -6.34 39.01
C ILE A 573 -65.92 -5.62 39.28
N ARG A 574 -65.00 -5.63 38.33
CA ARG A 574 -63.87 -4.68 38.35
C ARG A 574 -64.29 -3.41 37.62
N PHE A 575 -63.84 -2.27 38.14
CA PHE A 575 -63.94 -1.02 37.41
C PHE A 575 -62.60 -0.26 37.40
N VAL A 576 -62.44 0.58 36.39
CA VAL A 576 -61.40 1.59 36.31
C VAL A 576 -62.01 2.91 35.84
N VAL A 577 -61.57 4.00 36.47
CA VAL A 577 -61.90 5.37 36.11
C VAL A 577 -60.79 5.86 35.19
N ILE A 578 -61.11 6.09 33.93
CA ILE A 578 -60.24 6.73 32.95
C ILE A 578 -60.51 8.22 33.04
N LYS A 579 -59.47 8.98 33.39
CA LYS A 579 -59.57 10.43 33.57
C LYS A 579 -59.84 11.12 32.24
N ALA A 580 -60.88 11.96 32.20
CA ALA A 580 -61.07 12.87 31.10
C ALA A 580 -59.92 13.88 31.06
N VAL A 581 -59.48 14.20 29.85
CA VAL A 581 -58.55 15.31 29.63
C VAL A 581 -59.36 16.60 29.75
N THR A 582 -59.02 17.44 30.72
CA THR A 582 -59.44 18.85 30.69
C THR A 582 -58.61 19.52 29.62
N ASN A 583 -59.24 19.96 28.53
CA ASN A 583 -58.58 20.82 27.54
C ASN A 583 -58.07 22.11 28.18
#